data_AF-A0AAU3MUN3-F1
#
_entry.id   AF-A0AAU3MUN3-F1
#
_cell.length_a   1.000
_cell.length_b   1.000
_cell.length_c   1.000
_cell.angle_alpha   90.00
_cell.angle_beta   90.00
_cell.angle_gamma   90.00
#
_symmetry.space_group_name_H-M   'P 1'
#
loop_
_entity.id
_entity.type
_entity.pdbx_description
1 polymer ?
#
loop_
_entity_poly.entity_id
_entity_poly.type
_entity_poly.pdbx_seq_one_letter_code
_entity_poly.pdbx_strand_id
1 'polypeptide(L)'
;MAKGQGAHDPAPMGTVVRDADKTFPGDVYEEPRFPVPRLGAGLQRLGEYQGSGFTERKYLVRREDGQVIQLSPLLYLVVEAIDGVRDTESISHRVSGRFGRELSADNIHYLVEHKLQPLGLTVPFGQADEQVVAGPRSDLLLVLKGHRVIFRERQVARIAKALAWLHRPAVVALVLAAVIVLDVWLFGFHGAMQPVLQVLEQPILMLAVFALIVASLVFHEFGHASACRYGGARPGSIGFGLFLIWPSMYTDVTDVYRINRAGRIRTDLGGVYFNVVFLLGLAGAYLLTGQPFFLGAVYLVHFEILEQLMPAVRLDGYYILGDLAGIPDLYGKIKPILLSMLPGRPVTPEVAGLKRSARVIVTVWVLTMVPLIIAELGYVLWNLPRLLETGLRSLVEQATGTWFAFADGQIAAGLVGVVGGFMILCPLAGAGYLTVRLTGRLVRATLRATEGNLRLRFVICAGVLAAATALGAAWMGGVTPKPLPPRPPIIPILQPGVPTLRAAATPSASDEAPQDDTRPDSPVLTDPSPETSLLSPTPDASPSDEAGTASGSPSAEDETKTAAPTPKKTTSSPPPTRRQSPTPSGPSPSAGTPSTSPSAPPSTNPSPPLPTESFPDPSTW
;
A
#
# COMPACT_ATOMS: atom_id res chain seq x y z
N MET A 1 71.40 -22.50 60.44
CA MET A 1 72.82 -22.92 60.58
C MET A 1 73.61 -22.47 59.35
N ALA A 2 74.94 -22.67 59.38
CA ALA A 2 75.96 -22.53 58.31
C ALA A 2 75.45 -22.62 56.84
N LYS A 3 75.96 -21.83 55.88
CA LYS A 3 77.29 -21.94 55.20
C LYS A 3 77.58 -23.37 54.71
N GLY A 4 77.98 -23.63 53.46
CA GLY A 4 78.23 -22.75 52.30
C GLY A 4 79.06 -23.48 51.23
N GLN A 5 79.54 -22.77 50.19
CA GLN A 5 80.35 -23.27 49.05
C GLN A 5 79.56 -24.16 48.05
N GLY A 6 79.83 -24.19 46.74
CA GLY A 6 80.68 -23.36 45.86
C GLY A 6 80.57 -23.90 44.43
N ALA A 7 80.04 -23.17 43.44
CA ALA A 7 80.66 -22.07 42.69
C ALA A 7 81.64 -22.53 41.59
N HIS A 8 81.26 -22.36 40.31
CA HIS A 8 82.16 -22.01 39.20
C HIS A 8 81.38 -21.58 37.95
N ASP A 9 81.51 -20.32 37.55
CA ASP A 9 81.78 -19.91 36.15
C ASP A 9 82.27 -18.44 36.13
N PRO A 10 83.01 -17.98 35.10
CA PRO A 10 83.82 -16.75 35.18
C PRO A 10 83.13 -15.47 34.68
N ALA A 11 83.61 -14.35 35.22
CA ALA A 11 83.40 -12.96 34.74
C ALA A 11 84.52 -12.61 33.70
N PRO A 12 84.84 -11.34 33.28
CA PRO A 12 84.45 -10.04 33.85
C PRO A 12 84.22 -8.84 32.87
N MET A 13 83.99 -7.66 33.48
CA MET A 13 84.07 -6.29 32.94
C MET A 13 82.96 -5.83 31.97
N GLY A 14 82.50 -4.57 32.03
CA GLY A 14 82.85 -3.49 32.96
C GLY A 14 81.84 -2.33 32.95
N THR A 15 81.82 -1.54 34.02
CA THR A 15 80.85 -0.45 34.25
C THR A 15 81.19 0.84 33.50
N VAL A 16 80.16 1.56 33.00
CA VAL A 16 79.95 2.99 33.26
C VAL A 16 78.49 3.37 32.97
N VAL A 17 77.96 4.35 33.71
CA VAL A 17 76.57 4.84 33.61
C VAL A 17 76.36 5.76 32.42
N ARG A 18 75.19 5.71 31.76
CA ARG A 18 74.60 6.90 31.12
C ARG A 18 73.07 6.83 30.94
N ASP A 19 72.44 7.94 31.33
CA ASP A 19 71.24 8.59 30.80
C ASP A 19 69.98 7.75 30.52
N ALA A 20 69.02 7.87 31.44
CA ALA A 20 67.64 7.43 31.26
C ALA A 20 66.81 8.47 30.48
N ASP A 21 67.00 8.53 29.16
CA ASP A 21 65.96 9.05 28.25
C ASP A 21 65.99 8.34 26.89
N LYS A 22 65.24 7.22 26.83
CA LYS A 22 64.74 6.64 25.59
C LYS A 22 63.32 6.12 25.81
N THR A 23 62.36 6.99 25.54
CA THR A 23 61.00 6.56 25.18
C THR A 23 61.10 5.52 24.06
N PHE A 24 60.57 4.32 24.30
CA PHE A 24 60.28 3.40 23.20
C PHE A 24 59.20 4.07 22.33
N PRO A 25 59.40 4.23 21.01
CA PRO A 25 58.28 4.59 20.15
C PRO A 25 57.25 3.46 20.29
N GLY A 26 56.02 3.83 20.66
CA GLY A 26 54.96 2.86 20.93
C GLY A 26 54.62 2.02 19.71
N ASP A 27 53.90 0.92 19.93
CA ASP A 27 53.50 -0.03 18.89
C ASP A 27 52.79 0.69 17.74
N VAL A 28 53.54 0.94 16.66
CA VAL A 28 52.98 1.35 15.39
C VAL A 28 52.25 0.13 14.86
N TYR A 29 50.92 0.16 14.96
CA TYR A 29 50.06 -0.73 14.20
C TYR A 29 50.31 -0.44 12.72
N GLU A 30 51.26 -1.14 12.10
CA GLU A 30 51.34 -1.24 10.65
C GLU A 30 49.99 -1.79 10.18
N GLU A 31 49.19 -0.97 9.51
CA GLU A 31 47.99 -1.48 8.86
C GLU A 31 48.42 -2.58 7.88
N PRO A 32 47.85 -3.80 7.98
CA PRO A 32 48.29 -4.91 7.17
C PRO A 32 48.09 -4.54 5.70
N ARG A 33 49.19 -4.50 4.94
CA ARG A 33 49.29 -3.99 3.56
C ARG A 33 48.15 -4.43 2.64
N PHE A 34 47.63 -5.64 2.88
CA PHE A 34 46.33 -6.07 2.38
C PHE A 34 45.46 -6.51 3.58
N PRO A 35 44.48 -5.69 4.00
CA PRO A 35 43.66 -6.04 5.16
C PRO A 35 42.67 -7.16 4.81
N VAL A 36 42.24 -7.92 5.82
CA VAL A 36 41.28 -9.02 5.68
C VAL A 36 39.86 -8.50 5.99
N PRO A 37 39.02 -8.21 4.99
CA PRO A 37 37.64 -7.77 5.23
C PRO A 37 36.79 -8.89 5.85
N ARG A 38 35.84 -8.51 6.70
CA ARG A 38 34.84 -9.40 7.30
C ARG A 38 33.44 -8.93 6.96
N LEU A 39 32.57 -9.88 6.59
CA LEU A 39 31.13 -9.62 6.45
C LEU A 39 30.51 -9.42 7.84
N GLY A 40 29.42 -8.66 7.90
CA GLY A 40 28.62 -8.55 9.12
C GLY A 40 27.97 -9.87 9.53
N ALA A 41 27.75 -10.05 10.83
CA ALA A 41 27.01 -11.20 11.37
C ALA A 41 25.60 -11.31 10.75
N GLY A 42 25.07 -12.54 10.71
CA GLY A 42 23.71 -12.83 10.22
C GLY A 42 23.44 -12.56 8.72
N LEU A 43 24.40 -12.06 7.94
CA LEU A 43 24.21 -11.62 6.56
C LEU A 43 23.84 -12.77 5.61
N GLN A 44 22.67 -12.66 4.96
CA GLN A 44 22.13 -13.65 4.03
C GLN A 44 22.22 -13.16 2.58
N ARG A 45 23.00 -13.86 1.75
CA ARG A 45 23.05 -13.65 0.29
C ARG A 45 21.78 -14.21 -0.36
N LEU A 46 20.97 -13.35 -1.00
CA LEU A 46 19.67 -13.75 -1.56
C LEU A 46 19.70 -14.06 -3.07
N GLY A 47 20.66 -13.51 -3.83
CA GLY A 47 20.87 -13.81 -5.25
C GLY A 47 20.42 -12.69 -6.21
N GLU A 48 20.22 -13.02 -7.49
CA GLU A 48 19.77 -12.06 -8.52
C GLU A 48 18.30 -11.65 -8.32
N TYR A 49 17.99 -10.36 -8.42
CA TYR A 49 16.63 -9.83 -8.30
C TYR A 49 15.78 -10.16 -9.54
N GLN A 50 15.07 -11.28 -9.48
CA GLN A 50 14.34 -11.83 -10.62
C GLN A 50 13.24 -10.91 -11.13
N GLY A 51 13.22 -10.66 -12.44
CA GLY A 51 12.24 -9.77 -13.07
C GLY A 51 12.44 -8.28 -12.79
N SER A 52 13.68 -7.86 -12.48
CA SER A 52 14.06 -6.45 -12.24
C SER A 52 13.68 -5.49 -13.38
N GLY A 53 13.23 -4.28 -13.02
CA GLY A 53 12.97 -3.16 -13.93
C GLY A 53 14.24 -2.39 -14.39
N PHE A 54 15.39 -2.67 -13.78
CA PHE A 54 16.67 -2.09 -14.19
C PHE A 54 17.19 -2.78 -15.46
N THR A 55 17.94 -2.03 -16.28
CA THR A 55 18.63 -2.53 -17.49
C THR A 55 19.77 -3.47 -17.10
N GLU A 56 20.53 -3.11 -16.07
CA GLU A 56 21.50 -3.99 -15.42
C GLU A 56 20.82 -5.02 -14.51
N ARG A 57 21.45 -6.18 -14.34
CA ARG A 57 21.13 -7.11 -13.25
C ARG A 57 21.46 -6.47 -11.91
N LYS A 58 20.58 -6.62 -10.93
CA LYS A 58 20.80 -6.22 -9.53
C LYS A 58 20.71 -7.45 -8.65
N TYR A 59 21.48 -7.46 -7.57
CA TYR A 59 21.55 -8.58 -6.63
C TYR A 59 21.05 -8.15 -5.25
N LEU A 60 20.65 -9.11 -4.42
CA LEU A 60 20.07 -8.89 -3.11
C LEU A 60 20.87 -9.54 -2.00
N VAL A 61 20.99 -8.81 -0.90
CA VAL A 61 21.56 -9.25 0.37
C VAL A 61 20.61 -8.80 1.49
N ARG A 62 20.40 -9.64 2.50
CA ARG A 62 19.66 -9.31 3.74
C ARG A 62 20.65 -9.18 4.89
N ARG A 63 20.57 -8.08 5.63
CA ARG A 63 21.31 -7.85 6.88
C ARG A 63 20.58 -8.51 8.06
N GLU A 64 21.26 -8.69 9.20
CA GLU A 64 20.71 -9.31 10.41
C GLU A 64 19.38 -8.68 10.87
N ASP A 65 19.25 -7.34 10.80
CA ASP A 65 18.03 -6.61 11.15
C ASP A 65 16.89 -6.74 10.12
N GLY A 66 16.95 -7.74 9.24
CA GLY A 66 15.96 -8.06 8.22
C GLY A 66 16.01 -7.18 6.98
N GLN A 67 16.71 -6.04 7.00
CA GLN A 67 16.74 -5.11 5.88
C GLN A 67 17.37 -5.74 4.63
N VAL A 68 16.61 -5.74 3.52
CA VAL A 68 17.08 -6.19 2.20
C VAL A 68 17.67 -5.01 1.44
N ILE A 69 18.90 -5.20 0.95
CA ILE A 69 19.72 -4.19 0.27
C ILE A 69 19.98 -4.65 -1.17
N GLN A 70 19.84 -3.72 -2.12
CA GLN A 70 20.14 -3.93 -3.54
C GLN A 70 21.59 -3.56 -3.86
N LEU A 71 22.32 -4.48 -4.49
CA LEU A 71 23.72 -4.31 -4.91
C LEU A 71 23.87 -4.36 -6.44
N SER A 72 24.94 -3.72 -6.92
CA SER A 72 25.44 -3.90 -8.29
C SER A 72 26.12 -5.27 -8.43
N PRO A 73 26.34 -5.77 -9.67
CA PRO A 73 27.06 -7.02 -9.90
C PRO A 73 28.45 -7.03 -9.26
N LEU A 74 29.19 -5.92 -9.35
CA LEU A 74 30.52 -5.77 -8.75
C LEU A 74 30.47 -5.86 -7.22
N LEU A 75 29.61 -5.08 -6.56
CA LEU A 75 29.48 -5.10 -5.10
C LEU A 75 29.03 -6.47 -4.57
N TYR A 76 28.16 -7.17 -5.30
CA TYR A 76 27.76 -8.52 -4.95
C TYR A 76 28.91 -9.53 -5.10
N LEU A 77 29.70 -9.47 -6.17
CA LEU A 77 30.88 -10.33 -6.35
C LEU A 77 31.93 -10.12 -5.25
N VAL A 78 32.13 -8.87 -4.79
CA VAL A 78 32.99 -8.58 -3.61
C VAL A 78 32.41 -9.23 -2.35
N VAL A 79 31.13 -9.01 -2.04
CA VAL A 79 30.43 -9.65 -0.90
C VAL A 79 30.40 -11.18 -1.00
N GLU A 80 30.48 -11.76 -2.19
CA GLU A 80 30.56 -13.21 -2.40
C GLU A 80 31.99 -13.77 -2.24
N ALA A 81 33.02 -12.94 -2.40
CA ALA A 81 34.43 -13.31 -2.31
C ALA A 81 35.03 -13.11 -0.91
N ILE A 82 34.46 -12.20 -0.11
CA ILE A 82 34.81 -12.01 1.32
C ILE A 82 34.34 -13.24 2.12
N ASP A 83 35.27 -13.90 2.79
CA ASP A 83 35.00 -15.00 3.72
C ASP A 83 35.64 -14.80 5.12
N GLY A 84 36.21 -13.62 5.38
CA GLY A 84 36.88 -13.31 6.65
C GLY A 84 38.27 -13.93 6.80
N VAL A 85 38.80 -14.57 5.75
CA VAL A 85 40.13 -15.20 5.72
C VAL A 85 41.02 -14.62 4.61
N ARG A 86 40.46 -14.32 3.43
CA ARG A 86 41.24 -13.68 2.33
C ARG A 86 41.46 -12.18 2.54
N ASP A 87 42.62 -11.74 2.12
CA ASP A 87 43.02 -10.33 2.01
C ASP A 87 42.45 -9.64 0.75
N THR A 88 42.62 -8.31 0.67
CA THR A 88 42.14 -7.51 -0.46
C THR A 88 42.76 -7.89 -1.81
N GLU A 89 44.01 -8.35 -1.85
CA GLU A 89 44.69 -8.80 -3.08
C GLU A 89 44.13 -10.13 -3.60
N SER A 90 44.00 -11.15 -2.74
CA SER A 90 43.37 -12.43 -3.09
C SER A 90 41.91 -12.27 -3.52
N ILE A 91 41.21 -11.29 -2.93
CA ILE A 91 39.84 -10.93 -3.32
C ILE A 91 39.85 -10.22 -4.68
N SER A 92 40.77 -9.29 -4.95
CA SER A 92 40.79 -8.54 -6.21
C SER A 92 40.98 -9.46 -7.42
N HIS A 93 41.97 -10.36 -7.39
CA HIS A 93 42.18 -11.37 -8.43
C HIS A 93 40.91 -12.22 -8.67
N ARG A 94 40.26 -12.68 -7.60
CA ARG A 94 39.06 -13.53 -7.69
C ARG A 94 37.83 -12.79 -8.22
N VAL A 95 37.66 -11.51 -7.87
CA VAL A 95 36.56 -10.68 -8.39
C VAL A 95 36.84 -10.30 -9.84
N SER A 96 38.07 -9.94 -10.21
CA SER A 96 38.44 -9.61 -11.59
C SER A 96 38.16 -10.73 -12.57
N GLY A 97 38.58 -11.97 -12.26
CA GLY A 97 38.31 -13.14 -13.09
C GLY A 97 36.82 -13.47 -13.26
N ARG A 98 35.95 -13.00 -12.35
CA ARG A 98 34.48 -13.18 -12.43
C ARG A 98 33.73 -11.99 -12.99
N PHE A 99 34.29 -10.79 -12.89
CA PHE A 99 33.70 -9.54 -13.37
C PHE A 99 34.13 -9.19 -14.81
N GLY A 100 35.25 -9.76 -15.29
CA GLY A 100 35.77 -9.51 -16.64
C GLY A 100 36.50 -8.18 -16.79
N ARG A 101 36.97 -7.59 -15.69
CA ARG A 101 37.81 -6.39 -15.63
C ARG A 101 38.80 -6.48 -14.47
N GLU A 102 40.00 -5.96 -14.67
CA GLU A 102 41.03 -5.88 -13.63
C GLU A 102 40.64 -4.88 -12.52
N LEU A 103 41.03 -5.21 -11.29
CA LEU A 103 40.75 -4.47 -10.06
C LEU A 103 41.98 -4.63 -9.15
N SER A 104 42.56 -3.52 -8.68
CA SER A 104 43.64 -3.58 -7.68
C SER A 104 43.11 -3.90 -6.27
N ALA A 105 44.01 -4.25 -5.36
CA ALA A 105 43.67 -4.39 -3.94
C ALA A 105 43.05 -3.10 -3.36
N ASP A 106 43.53 -1.92 -3.79
CA ASP A 106 43.02 -0.61 -3.37
C ASP A 106 41.58 -0.37 -3.84
N ASN A 107 41.23 -0.85 -5.04
CA ASN A 107 39.85 -0.81 -5.53
C ASN A 107 38.93 -1.67 -4.65
N ILE A 108 39.38 -2.83 -4.17
CA ILE A 108 38.62 -3.65 -3.22
C ILE A 108 38.53 -2.95 -1.86
N HIS A 109 39.63 -2.38 -1.36
CA HIS A 109 39.67 -1.61 -0.11
C HIS A 109 38.64 -0.46 -0.12
N TYR A 110 38.69 0.37 -1.16
CA TYR A 110 37.74 1.47 -1.38
C TYR A 110 36.28 0.96 -1.49
N LEU A 111 36.02 -0.14 -2.21
CA LEU A 111 34.66 -0.69 -2.29
C LEU A 111 34.15 -1.22 -0.94
N VAL A 112 35.02 -1.80 -0.11
CA VAL A 112 34.64 -2.22 1.25
C VAL A 112 34.33 -1.00 2.11
N GLU A 113 35.31 -0.12 2.30
CA GLU A 113 35.24 1.04 3.22
C GLU A 113 34.19 2.08 2.78
N HIS A 114 34.17 2.46 1.50
CA HIS A 114 33.35 3.57 1.00
C HIS A 114 32.00 3.14 0.41
N LYS A 115 31.70 1.83 0.26
CA LYS A 115 30.41 1.34 -0.28
C LYS A 115 29.76 0.21 0.53
N LEU A 116 30.49 -0.76 1.09
CA LEU A 116 29.89 -1.87 1.84
C LEU A 116 29.73 -1.58 3.34
N GLN A 117 30.73 -0.95 3.96
CA GLN A 117 30.71 -0.55 5.36
C GLN A 117 29.61 0.50 5.67
N PRO A 118 29.35 1.54 4.84
CA PRO A 118 28.27 2.51 5.09
C PRO A 118 26.87 1.91 4.93
N LEU A 119 26.74 0.78 4.23
CA LEU A 119 25.49 0.01 4.13
C LEU A 119 25.30 -0.96 5.31
N GLY A 120 26.31 -1.14 6.16
CA GLY A 120 26.33 -2.15 7.21
C GLY A 120 26.39 -3.58 6.65
N LEU A 121 27.28 -3.83 5.68
CA LEU A 121 27.49 -5.16 5.10
C LEU A 121 28.84 -5.78 5.51
N THR A 122 29.79 -4.96 5.93
CA THR A 122 31.13 -5.35 6.40
C THR A 122 31.44 -4.67 7.73
N VAL A 123 32.24 -5.35 8.56
CA VAL A 123 32.81 -4.80 9.80
C VAL A 123 33.97 -3.86 9.43
N PRO A 124 34.18 -2.72 10.13
CA PRO A 124 35.36 -1.88 9.92
C PRO A 124 36.67 -2.64 10.13
N PHE A 125 37.70 -2.29 9.36
CA PHE A 125 39.03 -2.87 9.55
C PHE A 125 39.58 -2.55 10.96
N GLY A 126 40.34 -3.48 11.53
CA GLY A 126 40.93 -3.35 12.87
C GLY A 126 39.99 -3.58 14.06
N GLN A 127 38.66 -3.61 13.87
CA GLN A 127 37.73 -3.87 14.98
C GLN A 127 37.51 -5.38 15.21
N ALA A 128 37.63 -5.81 16.47
CA ALA A 128 37.46 -7.20 16.88
C ALA A 128 36.00 -7.60 17.13
N ASP A 129 35.16 -6.64 17.51
CA ASP A 129 33.72 -6.85 17.74
C ASP A 129 32.96 -7.06 16.42
N GLU A 130 32.01 -7.99 16.41
CA GLU A 130 31.10 -8.22 15.26
C GLU A 130 30.06 -7.09 15.05
N GLN A 131 30.20 -5.97 15.77
CA GLN A 131 29.26 -4.84 15.77
C GLN A 131 29.38 -4.01 14.49
N VAL A 132 28.67 -4.48 13.47
CA VAL A 132 28.46 -3.77 12.20
C VAL A 132 27.95 -2.34 12.45
N VAL A 133 28.61 -1.35 11.84
CA VAL A 133 28.15 0.05 11.86
C VAL A 133 26.70 0.12 11.36
N ALA A 134 25.82 0.72 12.17
CA ALA A 134 24.39 0.78 11.90
C ALA A 134 24.06 1.60 10.64
N GLY A 135 24.05 0.93 9.49
CA GLY A 135 23.79 1.53 8.18
C GLY A 135 22.42 2.22 8.10
N PRO A 136 22.24 3.18 7.18
CA PRO A 136 21.13 4.14 7.20
C PRO A 136 19.76 3.44 7.08
N ARG A 137 19.04 3.42 8.21
CA ARG A 137 17.62 3.05 8.24
C ARG A 137 16.79 4.12 7.54
N SER A 138 15.85 3.69 6.69
CA SER A 138 15.03 4.60 5.90
C SER A 138 13.90 5.24 6.73
N ASP A 139 14.19 6.30 7.51
CA ASP A 139 13.17 7.14 8.21
C ASP A 139 12.37 8.00 7.22
N LEU A 140 11.57 7.31 6.40
CA LEU A 140 10.59 7.91 5.51
C LEU A 140 9.40 8.41 6.35
N LEU A 141 8.66 9.40 5.83
CA LEU A 141 7.47 9.93 6.52
C LEU A 141 6.45 8.84 6.83
N LEU A 142 6.36 7.87 5.91
CA LEU A 142 5.40 6.78 5.78
C LEU A 142 5.95 5.44 6.32
N VAL A 143 6.74 5.47 7.39
CA VAL A 143 7.16 4.26 8.12
C VAL A 143 6.18 4.00 9.25
N LEU A 144 5.73 2.75 9.38
CA LEU A 144 4.89 2.28 10.47
C LEU A 144 5.61 2.42 11.82
N LYS A 145 5.02 3.14 12.77
CA LYS A 145 5.60 3.38 14.10
C LYS A 145 4.93 2.52 15.17
N GLY A 146 5.68 2.24 16.25
CA GLY A 146 5.15 1.54 17.42
C GLY A 146 4.69 0.10 17.13
N HIS A 147 5.44 -0.64 16.31
CA HIS A 147 5.07 -1.99 15.91
C HIS A 147 4.89 -2.92 17.12
N ARG A 148 3.83 -3.73 17.10
CA ARG A 148 3.60 -4.87 17.99
C ARG A 148 3.28 -6.10 17.15
N VAL A 149 3.95 -7.22 17.42
CA VAL A 149 3.65 -8.50 16.78
C VAL A 149 2.41 -9.11 17.41
N ILE A 150 1.40 -9.45 16.60
CA ILE A 150 0.17 -10.12 17.03
C ILE A 150 0.32 -11.62 16.81
N PHE A 151 0.71 -12.03 15.59
CA PHE A 151 0.98 -13.42 15.24
C PHE A 151 2.46 -13.61 14.92
N ARG A 152 3.13 -14.47 15.70
CA ARG A 152 4.54 -14.83 15.48
C ARG A 152 4.67 -15.65 14.19
N GLU A 153 5.83 -15.59 13.53
CA GLU A 153 6.16 -16.35 12.29
C GLU A 153 5.64 -17.80 12.33
N ARG A 154 5.89 -18.54 13.42
CA ARG A 154 5.46 -19.95 13.57
C ARG A 154 3.93 -20.16 13.57
N GLN A 155 3.14 -19.15 13.91
CA GLN A 155 1.67 -19.16 13.80
C GLN A 155 1.25 -18.79 12.38
N VAL A 156 1.78 -17.68 11.86
CA VAL A 156 1.53 -17.19 10.50
C VAL A 156 1.84 -18.28 9.46
N ALA A 157 3.01 -18.91 9.52
CA ALA A 157 3.43 -19.97 8.60
C ALA A 157 2.55 -21.23 8.64
N ARG A 158 1.83 -21.49 9.73
CA ARG A 158 0.81 -22.57 9.82
C ARG A 158 -0.48 -22.16 9.14
N ILE A 159 -1.00 -20.97 9.47
CA ILE A 159 -2.24 -20.41 8.94
C ILE A 159 -2.09 -20.19 7.42
N ALA A 160 -1.00 -19.56 6.99
CA ALA A 160 -0.62 -19.40 5.60
C ALA A 160 -0.50 -20.74 4.84
N LYS A 161 0.02 -21.81 5.46
CA LYS A 161 0.04 -23.15 4.85
C LYS A 161 -1.38 -23.73 4.72
N ALA A 162 -2.24 -23.53 5.72
CA ALA A 162 -3.62 -24.00 5.71
C ALA A 162 -4.50 -23.26 4.69
N LEU A 163 -4.18 -22.00 4.38
CA LEU A 163 -4.91 -21.15 3.43
C LEU A 163 -4.28 -21.15 2.02
N ALA A 164 -3.07 -21.68 1.83
CA ALA A 164 -2.35 -21.70 0.55
C ALA A 164 -3.08 -22.44 -0.59
N TRP A 165 -4.07 -23.30 -0.32
CA TRP A 165 -4.85 -23.96 -1.37
C TRP A 165 -5.78 -22.99 -2.13
N LEU A 166 -6.12 -21.85 -1.52
CA LEU A 166 -6.99 -20.83 -2.12
C LEU A 166 -6.33 -20.17 -3.34
N HIS A 167 -4.99 -20.07 -3.33
CA HIS A 167 -4.16 -19.54 -4.42
C HIS A 167 -4.01 -20.48 -5.63
N ARG A 168 -4.68 -21.65 -5.63
CA ARG A 168 -4.75 -22.54 -6.80
C ARG A 168 -5.56 -21.86 -7.92
N PRO A 169 -5.12 -21.94 -9.20
CA PRO A 169 -5.72 -21.14 -10.27
C PRO A 169 -7.22 -21.38 -10.47
N ALA A 170 -7.69 -22.63 -10.32
CA ALA A 170 -9.12 -22.94 -10.40
C ALA A 170 -9.95 -22.35 -9.25
N VAL A 171 -9.37 -22.21 -8.05
CA VAL A 171 -10.05 -21.63 -6.89
C VAL A 171 -10.07 -20.10 -6.99
N VAL A 172 -8.96 -19.49 -7.44
CA VAL A 172 -8.91 -18.06 -7.77
C VAL A 172 -9.94 -17.72 -8.85
N ALA A 173 -10.01 -18.50 -9.94
CA ALA A 173 -10.99 -18.29 -11.00
C ALA A 173 -12.45 -18.44 -10.51
N LEU A 174 -12.73 -19.42 -9.66
CA LEU A 174 -14.06 -19.61 -9.06
C LEU A 174 -14.45 -18.44 -8.14
N VAL A 175 -13.53 -17.95 -7.30
CA VAL A 175 -13.75 -16.80 -6.42
C VAL A 175 -13.98 -15.52 -7.23
N LEU A 176 -13.20 -15.29 -8.29
CA LEU A 176 -13.37 -14.12 -9.16
C LEU A 176 -14.69 -14.19 -9.96
N ALA A 177 -15.10 -15.37 -10.42
CA ALA A 177 -16.42 -15.55 -11.04
C ALA A 177 -17.56 -15.33 -10.03
N ALA A 178 -17.41 -15.80 -8.79
CA ALA A 178 -18.41 -15.65 -7.74
C ALA A 178 -18.61 -14.18 -7.33
N VAL A 179 -17.54 -13.38 -7.21
CA VAL A 179 -17.68 -11.96 -6.89
C VAL A 179 -18.29 -11.18 -8.05
N ILE A 180 -17.93 -11.46 -9.31
CA ILE A 180 -18.60 -10.83 -10.48
C ILE A 180 -20.11 -11.10 -10.48
N VAL A 181 -20.55 -12.32 -10.15
CA VAL A 181 -21.99 -12.64 -10.03
C VAL A 181 -22.64 -11.93 -8.84
N LEU A 182 -21.95 -11.85 -7.71
CA LEU A 182 -22.42 -11.11 -6.54
C LEU A 182 -22.57 -9.62 -6.86
N ASP A 183 -21.58 -8.98 -7.48
CA ASP A 183 -21.55 -7.55 -7.76
C ASP A 183 -22.64 -7.15 -8.77
N VAL A 184 -22.85 -7.99 -9.80
CA VAL A 184 -23.97 -7.81 -10.76
C VAL A 184 -25.32 -7.87 -10.04
N TRP A 185 -25.51 -8.81 -9.11
CA TRP A 185 -26.72 -8.86 -8.27
C TRP A 185 -26.84 -7.64 -7.34
N LEU A 186 -25.75 -7.29 -6.66
CA LEU A 186 -25.68 -6.32 -5.58
C LEU A 186 -25.88 -4.89 -6.06
N PHE A 187 -25.19 -4.50 -7.13
CA PHE A 187 -25.23 -3.15 -7.70
C PHE A 187 -26.21 -3.01 -8.86
N GLY A 188 -26.52 -4.11 -9.57
CA GLY A 188 -27.47 -4.11 -10.68
C GLY A 188 -28.94 -4.28 -10.28
N PHE A 189 -29.23 -4.99 -9.17
CA PHE A 189 -30.60 -5.35 -8.80
C PHE A 189 -30.98 -5.08 -7.33
N HIS A 190 -30.09 -5.30 -6.36
CA HIS A 190 -30.42 -5.14 -4.94
C HIS A 190 -30.34 -3.68 -4.46
N GLY A 191 -29.25 -2.98 -4.78
CA GLY A 191 -29.04 -1.57 -4.42
C GLY A 191 -28.50 -1.36 -2.99
N ALA A 192 -27.65 -0.35 -2.82
CA ALA A 192 -26.81 -0.22 -1.62
C ALA A 192 -27.42 0.56 -0.44
N MET A 193 -28.48 1.34 -0.65
CA MET A 193 -28.92 2.31 0.37
C MET A 193 -29.61 1.66 1.57
N GLN A 194 -30.52 0.72 1.36
CA GLN A 194 -31.33 0.14 2.45
C GLN A 194 -30.49 -0.61 3.51
N PRO A 195 -29.56 -1.51 3.17
CA PRO A 195 -28.78 -2.23 4.19
C PRO A 195 -27.80 -1.31 4.94
N VAL A 196 -27.28 -0.28 4.27
CA VAL A 196 -26.39 0.71 4.87
C VAL A 196 -27.15 1.58 5.87
N LEU A 197 -28.32 2.13 5.48
CA LEU A 197 -29.15 2.94 6.39
C LEU A 197 -29.55 2.15 7.65
N GLN A 198 -29.98 0.89 7.51
CA GLN A 198 -30.36 0.04 8.65
C GLN A 198 -29.22 -0.21 9.65
N VAL A 199 -27.96 -0.29 9.19
CA VAL A 199 -26.78 -0.37 10.08
C VAL A 199 -26.54 0.95 10.80
N LEU A 200 -26.68 2.07 10.09
CA LEU A 200 -26.49 3.42 10.62
C LEU A 200 -27.60 3.85 11.60
N GLU A 201 -28.77 3.22 11.51
CA GLU A 201 -29.92 3.38 12.41
C GLU A 201 -29.87 2.49 13.66
N GLN A 202 -28.85 1.64 13.84
CA GLN A 202 -28.75 0.74 15.01
C GLN A 202 -27.33 0.65 15.59
N PRO A 203 -27.07 1.18 16.81
CA PRO A 203 -25.71 1.22 17.38
C PRO A 203 -25.05 -0.16 17.48
N ILE A 204 -25.83 -1.19 17.83
CA ILE A 204 -25.35 -2.58 17.95
C ILE A 204 -24.93 -3.15 16.59
N LEU A 205 -25.70 -2.87 15.53
CA LEU A 205 -25.33 -3.31 14.18
C LEU A 205 -24.08 -2.59 13.68
N MET A 206 -23.92 -1.30 13.98
CA MET A 206 -22.71 -0.58 13.60
C MET A 206 -21.46 -1.10 14.33
N LEU A 207 -21.57 -1.51 15.61
CA LEU A 207 -20.49 -2.21 16.32
C LEU A 207 -20.19 -3.59 15.72
N ALA A 208 -21.22 -4.33 15.30
CA ALA A 208 -21.04 -5.61 14.60
C ALA A 208 -20.32 -5.42 13.26
N VAL A 209 -20.71 -4.42 12.45
CA VAL A 209 -20.02 -4.08 11.20
C VAL A 209 -18.59 -3.64 11.46
N PHE A 210 -18.33 -2.78 12.46
CA PHE A 210 -16.97 -2.39 12.84
C PHE A 210 -16.10 -3.60 13.19
N ALA A 211 -16.63 -4.56 13.96
CA ALA A 211 -15.93 -5.80 14.27
C ALA A 211 -15.67 -6.68 13.03
N LEU A 212 -16.59 -6.71 12.06
CA LEU A 212 -16.39 -7.40 10.78
C LEU A 212 -15.31 -6.73 9.92
N ILE A 213 -15.20 -5.39 9.90
CA ILE A 213 -14.12 -4.70 9.16
C ILE A 213 -12.76 -4.90 9.84
N VAL A 214 -12.70 -4.91 11.17
CA VAL A 214 -11.47 -5.30 11.90
C VAL A 214 -11.10 -6.76 11.60
N ALA A 215 -12.08 -7.66 11.44
CA ALA A 215 -11.82 -9.04 11.01
C ALA A 215 -11.38 -9.15 9.53
N SER A 216 -11.90 -8.30 8.64
CA SER A 216 -11.46 -8.17 7.24
C SER A 216 -9.97 -7.82 7.18
N LEU A 217 -9.55 -6.76 7.90
CA LEU A 217 -8.15 -6.33 7.99
C LEU A 217 -7.21 -7.43 8.55
N VAL A 218 -7.67 -8.24 9.50
CA VAL A 218 -6.88 -9.40 10.00
C VAL A 218 -6.77 -10.50 8.93
N PHE A 219 -7.82 -10.71 8.13
CA PHE A 219 -7.87 -11.73 7.09
C PHE A 219 -7.08 -11.33 5.83
N HIS A 220 -7.06 -10.05 5.48
CA HIS A 220 -6.20 -9.40 4.48
C HIS A 220 -4.73 -9.79 4.67
N GLU A 221 -4.21 -9.65 5.89
CA GLU A 221 -2.82 -10.00 6.23
C GLU A 221 -2.52 -11.50 6.07
N PHE A 222 -3.48 -12.37 6.42
CA PHE A 222 -3.38 -13.80 6.10
C PHE A 222 -3.43 -14.09 4.59
N GLY A 223 -3.98 -13.19 3.79
CA GLY A 223 -3.90 -13.18 2.34
C GLY A 223 -2.48 -13.01 1.82
N HIS A 224 -1.78 -11.92 2.21
CA HIS A 224 -0.36 -11.75 1.88
C HIS A 224 0.49 -12.92 2.37
N ALA A 225 0.29 -13.36 3.62
CA ALA A 225 1.06 -14.45 4.19
C ALA A 225 0.85 -15.77 3.43
N SER A 226 -0.38 -16.12 3.06
CA SER A 226 -0.71 -17.33 2.30
C SER A 226 -0.24 -17.26 0.84
N ALA A 227 -0.31 -16.09 0.22
CA ALA A 227 0.20 -15.84 -1.13
C ALA A 227 1.73 -15.97 -1.20
N CYS A 228 2.45 -15.33 -0.26
CA CYS A 228 3.89 -15.47 -0.06
C CYS A 228 4.28 -16.95 0.10
N ARG A 229 3.55 -17.66 0.95
CA ARG A 229 3.75 -19.09 1.23
C ARG A 229 3.51 -19.98 0.00
N TYR A 230 2.53 -19.65 -0.83
CA TYR A 230 2.21 -20.35 -2.09
C TYR A 230 3.23 -20.04 -3.19
N GLY A 231 3.75 -18.82 -3.25
CA GLY A 231 4.84 -18.42 -4.15
C GLY A 231 6.20 -19.08 -3.84
N GLY A 232 6.32 -19.80 -2.72
CA GLY A 232 7.53 -20.50 -2.30
C GLY A 232 8.42 -19.73 -1.33
N ALA A 233 8.08 -18.49 -1.00
CA ALA A 233 8.75 -17.68 0.01
C ALA A 233 8.25 -18.02 1.44
N ARG A 234 8.93 -17.48 2.45
CA ARG A 234 8.56 -17.63 3.87
C ARG A 234 7.87 -16.35 4.38
N PRO A 235 6.60 -16.40 4.82
CA PRO A 235 5.98 -15.28 5.51
C PRO A 235 6.53 -15.16 6.93
N GLY A 236 6.81 -13.94 7.36
CA GLY A 236 7.29 -13.57 8.69
C GLY A 236 6.16 -13.44 9.72
N SER A 237 6.26 -12.46 10.61
CA SER A 237 5.21 -12.12 11.58
C SER A 237 4.12 -11.23 10.99
N ILE A 238 2.91 -11.32 11.54
CA ILE A 238 1.84 -10.33 11.35
C ILE A 238 1.74 -9.48 12.62
N GLY A 239 1.62 -8.17 12.45
CA GLY A 239 1.55 -7.23 13.54
C GLY A 239 0.67 -6.02 13.24
N PHE A 240 0.81 -5.02 14.10
CA PHE A 240 0.04 -3.78 14.10
C PHE A 240 0.95 -2.61 14.50
N GLY A 241 0.66 -1.41 14.01
CA GLY A 241 1.32 -0.17 14.38
C GLY A 241 0.52 1.05 13.94
N LEU A 242 1.18 2.21 13.94
CA LEU A 242 0.59 3.48 13.52
C LEU A 242 1.23 3.96 12.21
N PHE A 243 0.44 4.02 11.14
CA PHE A 243 0.84 4.58 9.85
C PHE A 243 0.49 6.06 9.83
N LEU A 244 1.52 6.92 10.00
CA LEU A 244 1.42 8.34 10.39
C LEU A 244 0.72 8.56 11.74
N ILE A 245 -0.57 8.22 11.79
CA ILE A 245 -1.54 8.42 12.87
C ILE A 245 -2.67 7.37 12.86
N TRP A 246 -2.92 6.69 11.73
CA TRP A 246 -3.97 5.67 11.66
C TRP A 246 -3.45 4.32 12.18
N PRO A 247 -4.26 3.54 12.93
CA PRO A 247 -3.99 2.13 13.17
C PRO A 247 -3.89 1.37 11.84
N SER A 248 -2.80 0.64 11.63
CA SER A 248 -2.61 -0.23 10.47
C SER A 248 -1.98 -1.55 10.89
N MET A 249 -2.41 -2.63 10.26
CA MET A 249 -1.74 -3.92 10.36
C MET A 249 -0.55 -3.99 9.38
N TYR A 250 0.28 -5.01 9.52
CA TYR A 250 1.29 -5.38 8.52
C TYR A 250 1.61 -6.88 8.57
N THR A 251 1.92 -7.46 7.41
CA THR A 251 2.60 -8.75 7.26
C THR A 251 4.05 -8.53 6.83
N ASP A 252 5.00 -9.13 7.54
CA ASP A 252 6.36 -9.27 7.00
C ASP A 252 6.39 -10.28 5.84
N VAL A 253 6.46 -9.78 4.61
CA VAL A 253 6.68 -10.58 3.39
C VAL A 253 8.08 -10.38 2.79
N THR A 254 9.07 -9.94 3.57
CA THR A 254 10.42 -9.56 3.09
C THR A 254 11.20 -10.70 2.42
N ASP A 255 10.77 -11.96 2.57
CA ASP A 255 11.33 -13.11 1.83
C ASP A 255 10.85 -13.22 0.38
N VAL A 256 9.80 -12.49 0.00
CA VAL A 256 9.22 -12.51 -1.35
C VAL A 256 10.17 -11.95 -2.42
N TYR A 257 11.12 -11.08 -2.06
CA TYR A 257 12.13 -10.55 -2.99
C TYR A 257 13.04 -11.64 -3.60
N ARG A 258 13.06 -12.85 -3.04
CA ARG A 258 13.81 -14.02 -3.53
C ARG A 258 13.09 -14.76 -4.65
N ILE A 259 11.77 -14.63 -4.78
CA ILE A 259 10.97 -15.32 -5.79
C ILE A 259 10.71 -14.43 -7.00
N ASN A 260 10.27 -15.02 -8.12
CA ASN A 260 10.07 -14.30 -9.37
C ASN A 260 8.94 -13.24 -9.26
N ARG A 261 8.90 -12.32 -10.23
CA ARG A 261 7.92 -11.22 -10.27
C ARG A 261 6.46 -11.70 -10.12
N ALA A 262 6.09 -12.82 -10.74
CA ALA A 262 4.74 -13.38 -10.65
C ALA A 262 4.43 -14.03 -9.28
N GLY A 263 5.46 -14.33 -8.48
CA GLY A 263 5.33 -14.68 -7.06
C GLY A 263 5.09 -13.46 -6.18
N ARG A 264 5.80 -12.35 -6.46
CA ARG A 264 5.67 -11.08 -5.74
C ARG A 264 4.32 -10.41 -5.97
N ILE A 265 3.93 -10.18 -7.23
CA ILE A 265 2.62 -9.61 -7.58
C ILE A 265 1.44 -10.39 -7.00
N ARG A 266 1.53 -11.73 -6.86
CA ARG A 266 0.49 -12.54 -6.16
C ARG A 266 0.47 -12.28 -4.65
N THR A 267 1.63 -12.03 -4.06
CA THR A 267 1.78 -11.68 -2.64
C THR A 267 1.22 -10.30 -2.37
N ASP A 268 1.51 -9.34 -3.24
CA ASP A 268 1.00 -7.98 -3.16
C ASP A 268 -0.53 -7.94 -3.36
N LEU A 269 -1.07 -8.69 -4.34
CA LEU A 269 -2.52 -8.92 -4.51
C LEU A 269 -3.14 -9.83 -3.43
N GLY A 270 -2.35 -10.36 -2.50
CA GLY A 270 -2.77 -11.38 -1.55
C GLY A 270 -3.84 -10.87 -0.58
N GLY A 271 -3.69 -9.64 -0.08
CA GLY A 271 -4.63 -8.98 0.82
C GLY A 271 -5.95 -8.68 0.14
N VAL A 272 -5.93 -7.90 -0.95
CA VAL A 272 -7.12 -7.63 -1.78
C VAL A 272 -7.88 -8.91 -2.19
N TYR A 273 -7.18 -9.99 -2.57
CA TYR A 273 -7.84 -11.27 -2.88
C TYR A 273 -8.53 -11.89 -1.66
N PHE A 274 -7.97 -11.74 -0.46
CA PHE A 274 -8.58 -12.25 0.77
C PHE A 274 -9.76 -11.38 1.24
N ASN A 275 -9.76 -10.09 0.96
CA ASN A 275 -10.93 -9.23 1.16
C ASN A 275 -12.11 -9.70 0.30
N VAL A 276 -11.87 -10.04 -0.97
CA VAL A 276 -12.89 -10.65 -1.86
C VAL A 276 -13.43 -11.97 -1.30
N VAL A 277 -12.55 -12.83 -0.76
CA VAL A 277 -12.94 -14.10 -0.13
C VAL A 277 -13.78 -13.87 1.14
N PHE A 278 -13.38 -12.91 1.98
CA PHE A 278 -14.11 -12.54 3.19
C PHE A 278 -15.49 -11.99 2.85
N LEU A 279 -15.56 -11.09 1.87
CA LEU A 279 -16.78 -10.48 1.33
C LEU A 279 -17.75 -11.52 0.78
N LEU A 280 -17.28 -12.53 0.04
CA LEU A 280 -18.12 -13.68 -0.37
C LEU A 280 -18.62 -14.50 0.83
N GLY A 281 -17.82 -14.63 1.89
CA GLY A 281 -18.24 -15.22 3.16
C GLY A 281 -19.34 -14.42 3.86
N LEU A 282 -19.23 -13.09 3.88
CA LEU A 282 -20.26 -12.18 4.41
C LEU A 282 -21.56 -12.25 3.58
N ALA A 283 -21.45 -12.28 2.24
CA ALA A 283 -22.60 -12.44 1.36
C ALA A 283 -23.29 -13.81 1.57
N GLY A 284 -22.52 -14.88 1.75
CA GLY A 284 -23.05 -16.19 2.14
C GLY A 284 -23.76 -16.16 3.50
N ALA A 285 -23.21 -15.46 4.49
CA ALA A 285 -23.83 -15.28 5.80
C ALA A 285 -25.13 -14.45 5.72
N TYR A 286 -25.17 -13.41 4.85
CA TYR A 286 -26.40 -12.67 4.54
C TYR A 286 -27.46 -13.60 3.94
N LEU A 287 -27.13 -14.37 2.90
CA LEU A 287 -28.07 -15.29 2.24
C LEU A 287 -28.60 -16.39 3.17
N LEU A 288 -27.86 -16.75 4.22
CA LEU A 288 -28.27 -17.74 5.23
C LEU A 288 -29.08 -17.16 6.39
N THR A 289 -29.08 -15.84 6.62
CA THR A 289 -29.63 -15.23 7.85
C THR A 289 -30.54 -14.02 7.62
N GLY A 290 -30.51 -13.41 6.43
CA GLY A 290 -31.21 -12.16 6.11
C GLY A 290 -30.66 -10.91 6.81
N GLN A 291 -29.61 -11.02 7.64
CA GLN A 291 -29.19 -9.96 8.55
C GLN A 291 -28.46 -8.81 7.82
N PRO A 292 -28.99 -7.57 7.82
CA PRO A 292 -28.52 -6.49 6.94
C PRO A 292 -27.10 -6.03 7.25
N PHE A 293 -26.61 -6.24 8.47
CA PHE A 293 -25.24 -5.86 8.86
C PHE A 293 -24.15 -6.60 8.09
N PHE A 294 -24.39 -7.85 7.66
CA PHE A 294 -23.45 -8.55 6.76
C PHE A 294 -23.33 -7.83 5.41
N LEU A 295 -24.44 -7.30 4.89
CA LEU A 295 -24.48 -6.62 3.60
C LEU A 295 -23.93 -5.19 3.68
N GLY A 296 -24.18 -4.49 4.80
CA GLY A 296 -23.48 -3.24 5.13
C GLY A 296 -21.96 -3.42 5.22
N ALA A 297 -21.50 -4.53 5.81
CA ALA A 297 -20.08 -4.88 5.83
C ALA A 297 -19.53 -5.22 4.41
N VAL A 298 -20.30 -5.92 3.56
CA VAL A 298 -19.92 -6.15 2.14
C VAL A 298 -19.66 -4.85 1.38
N TYR A 299 -20.45 -3.79 1.60
CA TYR A 299 -20.20 -2.48 0.96
C TYR A 299 -18.97 -1.77 1.51
N LEU A 300 -18.64 -1.93 2.80
CA LEU A 300 -17.43 -1.36 3.38
C LEU A 300 -16.15 -2.13 3.00
N VAL A 301 -16.22 -3.47 2.83
CA VAL A 301 -15.08 -4.25 2.30
C VAL A 301 -14.83 -3.97 0.82
N HIS A 302 -15.86 -3.61 0.03
CA HIS A 302 -15.66 -3.02 -1.30
C HIS A 302 -14.86 -1.72 -1.24
N PHE A 303 -15.18 -0.81 -0.31
CA PHE A 303 -14.42 0.42 -0.12
C PHE A 303 -12.98 0.13 0.33
N GLU A 304 -12.78 -0.80 1.26
CA GLU A 304 -11.46 -1.27 1.71
C GLU A 304 -10.59 -1.78 0.54
N ILE A 305 -11.18 -2.55 -0.40
CA ILE A 305 -10.51 -3.01 -1.62
C ILE A 305 -10.11 -1.83 -2.53
N LEU A 306 -10.99 -0.84 -2.71
CA LEU A 306 -10.71 0.34 -3.53
C LEU A 306 -9.63 1.24 -2.92
N GLU A 307 -9.62 1.38 -1.59
CA GLU A 307 -8.57 2.10 -0.86
C GLU A 307 -7.22 1.39 -1.00
N GLN A 308 -7.16 0.08 -0.74
CA GLN A 308 -5.92 -0.70 -0.82
C GLN A 308 -5.31 -0.72 -2.22
N LEU A 309 -6.14 -0.73 -3.27
CA LEU A 309 -5.68 -0.65 -4.66
C LEU A 309 -5.17 0.75 -5.08
N MET A 310 -5.30 1.78 -4.24
CA MET A 310 -4.90 3.15 -4.57
C MET A 310 -3.37 3.35 -4.50
N PRO A 311 -2.66 3.63 -5.61
CA PRO A 311 -1.19 3.67 -5.63
C PRO A 311 -0.59 5.01 -5.15
N ALA A 312 -1.38 5.88 -4.50
CA ALA A 312 -0.94 7.19 -4.00
C ALA A 312 -0.15 7.10 -2.68
N VAL A 313 -0.51 6.13 -1.83
CA VAL A 313 0.03 5.87 -0.48
C VAL A 313 0.70 4.47 -0.47
N ARG A 314 1.42 4.11 0.60
CA ARG A 314 2.08 2.79 0.75
C ARG A 314 1.10 1.66 1.10
N LEU A 315 0.07 1.53 0.28
CA LEU A 315 -0.94 0.46 0.28
C LEU A 315 -0.61 -0.58 -0.81
N ASP A 316 -1.39 -1.66 -0.93
CA ASP A 316 -1.17 -2.74 -1.90
C ASP A 316 -0.92 -2.22 -3.32
N GLY A 317 -1.73 -1.27 -3.80
CA GLY A 317 -1.62 -0.69 -5.14
C GLY A 317 -0.24 -0.10 -5.46
N TYR A 318 0.45 0.44 -4.45
CA TYR A 318 1.82 0.94 -4.60
C TYR A 318 2.83 -0.20 -4.76
N TYR A 319 2.71 -1.28 -3.99
CA TYR A 319 3.61 -2.43 -4.07
C TYR A 319 3.39 -3.24 -5.36
N ILE A 320 2.12 -3.51 -5.72
CA ILE A 320 1.72 -4.12 -6.99
C ILE A 320 2.33 -3.36 -8.17
N LEU A 321 2.22 -2.03 -8.18
CA LEU A 321 2.76 -1.18 -9.24
C LEU A 321 4.29 -1.13 -9.22
N GLY A 322 4.88 -1.12 -8.03
CA GLY A 322 6.32 -1.23 -7.80
C GLY A 322 6.91 -2.50 -8.42
N ASP A 323 6.25 -3.65 -8.24
CA ASP A 323 6.74 -4.92 -8.77
C ASP A 323 6.32 -5.21 -10.22
N LEU A 324 5.23 -4.60 -10.70
CA LEU A 324 4.93 -4.51 -12.13
C LEU A 324 5.98 -3.68 -12.89
N ALA A 325 6.50 -2.60 -12.29
CA ALA A 325 7.71 -1.93 -12.80
C ALA A 325 8.96 -2.80 -12.59
N GLY A 326 9.05 -3.50 -11.45
CA GLY A 326 10.21 -4.24 -10.98
C GLY A 326 11.22 -3.35 -10.23
N ILE A 327 10.72 -2.34 -9.49
CA ILE A 327 11.48 -1.33 -8.75
C ILE A 327 10.89 -1.20 -7.33
N PRO A 328 11.57 -1.72 -6.27
CA PRO A 328 11.01 -1.76 -4.91
C PRO A 328 10.74 -0.44 -4.20
N ASP A 329 11.19 0.71 -4.71
CA ASP A 329 10.79 2.03 -4.22
C ASP A 329 10.52 2.99 -5.39
N LEU A 330 9.25 3.36 -5.55
CA LEU A 330 8.82 4.37 -6.53
C LEU A 330 9.02 5.80 -6.03
N TYR A 331 8.97 6.06 -4.70
CA TYR A 331 9.05 7.43 -4.17
C TYR A 331 10.46 8.02 -4.39
N GLY A 332 11.51 7.22 -4.21
CA GLY A 332 12.89 7.57 -4.55
C GLY A 332 13.13 7.86 -6.04
N LYS A 333 12.17 7.55 -6.93
CA LYS A 333 12.24 7.87 -8.37
C LYS A 333 11.50 9.17 -8.76
N ILE A 334 10.69 9.76 -7.88
CA ILE A 334 9.97 11.02 -8.16
C ILE A 334 10.96 12.13 -8.55
N LYS A 335 11.94 12.45 -7.68
CA LYS A 335 12.92 13.53 -7.93
C LYS A 335 13.76 13.26 -9.20
N PRO A 336 14.38 12.07 -9.40
CA PRO A 336 15.11 11.77 -10.63
C PRO A 336 14.27 11.93 -11.91
N ILE A 337 13.00 11.49 -11.91
CA ILE A 337 12.11 11.60 -13.07
C ILE A 337 11.75 13.06 -13.35
N LEU A 338 11.25 13.80 -12.36
CA LEU A 338 10.88 15.22 -12.54
C LEU A 338 12.08 16.08 -12.99
N LEU A 339 13.30 15.79 -12.51
CA LEU A 339 14.51 16.48 -12.98
C LEU A 339 14.89 16.10 -14.42
N SER A 340 14.67 14.84 -14.84
CA SER A 340 14.91 14.39 -16.22
C SER A 340 13.88 14.87 -17.24
N MET A 341 12.77 15.44 -16.77
CA MET A 341 11.73 16.07 -17.61
C MET A 341 11.96 17.57 -17.81
N LEU A 342 12.90 18.19 -17.08
CA LEU A 342 13.14 19.62 -17.15
C LEU A 342 14.01 19.97 -18.38
N PRO A 343 13.58 20.91 -19.26
CA PRO A 343 14.32 21.24 -20.47
C PRO A 343 15.79 21.59 -20.21
N GLY A 344 16.68 21.08 -21.07
CA GLY A 344 18.12 21.34 -20.99
C GLY A 344 18.89 20.56 -19.92
N ARG A 345 18.25 19.68 -19.12
CA ARG A 345 18.95 18.80 -18.17
C ARG A 345 19.22 17.40 -18.75
N PRO A 346 20.38 16.79 -18.46
CA PRO A 346 20.64 15.40 -18.86
C PRO A 346 19.72 14.44 -18.08
N VAL A 347 19.42 13.29 -18.69
CA VAL A 347 18.65 12.23 -18.02
C VAL A 347 19.48 11.65 -16.87
N THR A 348 18.93 11.66 -15.67
CA THR A 348 19.57 11.17 -14.45
C THR A 348 19.91 9.67 -14.57
N PRO A 349 21.08 9.21 -14.07
CA PRO A 349 21.52 7.82 -14.24
C PRO A 349 20.54 6.82 -13.61
N GLU A 350 19.83 7.21 -12.55
CA GLU A 350 18.80 6.43 -11.86
C GLU A 350 17.52 6.19 -12.68
N VAL A 351 17.35 6.94 -13.78
CA VAL A 351 16.26 6.84 -14.77
C VAL A 351 16.77 6.27 -16.09
N ALA A 352 17.99 6.63 -16.51
CA ALA A 352 18.67 6.06 -17.67
C ALA A 352 18.84 4.53 -17.52
N GLY A 353 19.25 4.07 -16.33
CA GLY A 353 19.39 2.65 -15.98
C GLY A 353 18.07 1.85 -15.84
N LEU A 354 16.91 2.45 -16.15
CA LEU A 354 15.61 1.75 -16.18
C LEU A 354 15.27 1.26 -17.59
N LYS A 355 14.70 0.05 -17.67
CA LYS A 355 14.07 -0.50 -18.89
C LYS A 355 12.90 0.39 -19.35
N ARG A 356 12.63 0.44 -20.65
CA ARG A 356 11.59 1.31 -21.25
C ARG A 356 10.21 1.13 -20.59
N SER A 357 9.78 -0.12 -20.36
CA SER A 357 8.50 -0.42 -19.70
C SER A 357 8.46 0.09 -18.25
N ALA A 358 9.49 -0.21 -17.45
CA ALA A 358 9.61 0.26 -16.08
C ALA A 358 9.62 1.79 -16.01
N ARG A 359 10.38 2.45 -16.90
CA ARG A 359 10.41 3.92 -17.01
C ARG A 359 9.03 4.50 -17.32
N VAL A 360 8.31 3.94 -18.29
CA VAL A 360 6.94 4.39 -18.62
C VAL A 360 5.99 4.23 -17.41
N ILE A 361 6.00 3.08 -16.72
CA ILE A 361 5.13 2.83 -15.56
C ILE A 361 5.37 3.87 -14.47
N VAL A 362 6.64 4.09 -14.06
CA VAL A 362 6.93 5.05 -12.99
C VAL A 362 6.71 6.50 -13.45
N THR A 363 7.00 6.83 -14.71
CA THR A 363 6.70 8.17 -15.26
C THR A 363 5.20 8.47 -15.27
N VAL A 364 4.34 7.53 -15.69
CA VAL A 364 2.88 7.70 -15.66
C VAL A 364 2.38 7.83 -14.22
N TRP A 365 2.91 7.03 -13.29
CA TRP A 365 2.60 7.14 -11.86
C TRP A 365 3.01 8.50 -11.27
N VAL A 366 4.20 9.00 -11.58
CA VAL A 366 4.65 10.35 -11.17
C VAL A 366 3.72 11.43 -11.74
N LEU A 367 3.39 11.38 -13.03
CA LEU A 367 2.54 12.38 -13.70
C LEU A 367 1.08 12.35 -13.26
N THR A 368 0.60 11.26 -12.66
CA THR A 368 -0.79 11.14 -12.17
C THR A 368 -0.89 11.37 -10.67
N MET A 369 -0.11 10.64 -9.86
CA MET A 369 -0.22 10.68 -8.41
C MET A 369 0.40 11.93 -7.78
N VAL A 370 1.51 12.47 -8.33
CA VAL A 370 2.13 13.67 -7.72
C VAL A 370 1.24 14.92 -7.88
N PRO A 371 0.64 15.21 -9.07
CA PRO A 371 -0.34 16.29 -9.17
C PRO A 371 -1.61 16.05 -8.33
N LEU A 372 -2.09 14.80 -8.24
CA LEU A 372 -3.25 14.45 -7.41
C LEU A 372 -2.99 14.75 -5.92
N ILE A 373 -1.87 14.29 -5.37
CA ILE A 373 -1.46 14.54 -3.97
C ILE A 373 -1.24 16.04 -3.71
N ILE A 374 -0.71 16.78 -4.69
CA ILE A 374 -0.56 18.25 -4.58
C ILE A 374 -1.92 18.95 -4.58
N ALA A 375 -2.85 18.53 -5.44
CA ALA A 375 -4.20 19.09 -5.51
C ALA A 375 -5.02 18.77 -4.25
N GLU A 376 -4.92 17.55 -3.72
CA GLU A 376 -5.54 17.13 -2.47
C GLU A 376 -4.97 17.93 -1.28
N LEU A 377 -3.64 18.02 -1.15
CA LEU A 377 -3.01 18.82 -0.10
C LEU A 377 -3.39 20.30 -0.20
N GLY A 378 -3.49 20.85 -1.42
CA GLY A 378 -3.97 22.20 -1.68
C GLY A 378 -5.44 22.37 -1.27
N TYR A 379 -6.31 21.41 -1.57
CA TYR A 379 -7.72 21.42 -1.18
C TYR A 379 -7.91 21.32 0.34
N VAL A 380 -7.16 20.45 1.01
CA VAL A 380 -7.15 20.33 2.47
C VAL A 380 -6.67 21.62 3.12
N LEU A 381 -5.59 22.23 2.61
CA LEU A 381 -5.07 23.51 3.12
C LEU A 381 -6.05 24.67 2.88
N TRP A 382 -6.71 24.71 1.73
CA TRP A 382 -7.74 25.72 1.40
C TRP A 382 -8.97 25.60 2.33
N ASN A 383 -9.40 24.38 2.64
CA ASN A 383 -10.52 24.12 3.55
C ASN A 383 -10.10 24.03 5.04
N LEU A 384 -8.83 24.24 5.39
CA LEU A 384 -8.29 23.91 6.71
C LEU A 384 -9.05 24.55 7.90
N PRO A 385 -9.44 25.85 7.88
CA PRO A 385 -10.21 26.43 8.97
C PRO A 385 -11.59 25.80 9.13
N ARG A 386 -12.27 25.54 8.00
CA ARG A 386 -13.57 24.86 7.96
C ARG A 386 -13.48 23.43 8.48
N LEU A 387 -12.43 22.68 8.10
CA LEU A 387 -12.19 21.32 8.58
C LEU A 387 -11.88 21.30 10.09
N LEU A 388 -11.08 22.25 10.58
CA LEU A 388 -10.72 22.38 11.98
C LEU A 388 -11.92 22.78 12.85
N GLU A 389 -12.69 23.80 12.45
CA GLU A 389 -13.89 24.25 13.16
C GLU A 389 -14.97 23.16 13.19
N THR A 390 -15.27 22.55 12.04
CA THR A 390 -16.27 21.46 11.96
C THR A 390 -15.80 20.25 12.77
N GLY A 391 -14.53 19.85 12.63
CA GLY A 391 -13.96 18.71 13.35
C GLY A 391 -13.94 18.92 14.87
N LEU A 392 -13.59 20.12 15.35
CA LEU A 392 -13.63 20.45 16.78
C LEU A 392 -15.07 20.49 17.31
N ARG A 393 -16.02 21.10 16.57
CA ARG A 393 -17.45 21.11 16.94
C ARG A 393 -17.99 19.69 17.06
N SER A 394 -17.82 18.88 16.00
CA SER A 394 -18.31 17.50 15.99
C SER A 394 -17.61 16.63 17.02
N LEU A 395 -16.34 16.86 17.35
CA LEU A 395 -15.64 16.15 18.43
C LEU A 395 -16.21 16.50 19.83
N VAL A 396 -16.60 17.76 20.06
CA VAL A 396 -17.24 18.18 21.32
C VAL A 396 -18.66 17.58 21.43
N GLU A 397 -19.46 17.68 20.38
CA GLU A 397 -20.79 17.04 20.28
C GLU A 397 -20.70 15.52 20.49
N GLN A 398 -19.70 14.88 19.88
CA GLN A 398 -19.41 13.45 20.04
C GLN A 398 -19.08 13.09 21.49
N ALA A 399 -18.23 13.89 22.15
CA ALA A 399 -17.76 13.62 23.51
C ALA A 399 -18.88 13.81 24.55
N THR A 400 -19.67 14.88 24.45
CA THR A 400 -20.83 15.09 25.33
C THR A 400 -21.90 14.03 25.09
N GLY A 401 -22.18 13.71 23.83
CA GLY A 401 -23.07 12.62 23.43
C GLY A 401 -22.68 11.27 24.02
N THR A 402 -21.41 10.90 23.86
CA THR A 402 -20.83 9.67 24.42
C THR A 402 -20.98 9.61 25.94
N TRP A 403 -20.75 10.74 26.63
CA TRP A 403 -20.89 10.85 28.08
C TRP A 403 -22.35 10.61 28.52
N PHE A 404 -23.32 11.30 27.91
CA PHE A 404 -24.74 11.11 28.24
C PHE A 404 -25.21 9.69 27.93
N ALA A 405 -24.80 9.11 26.78
CA ALA A 405 -25.13 7.73 26.45
C ALA A 405 -24.64 6.71 27.51
N PHE A 406 -23.48 6.93 28.12
CA PHE A 406 -23.03 6.10 29.25
C PHE A 406 -23.75 6.43 30.57
N ALA A 407 -24.05 7.70 30.85
CA ALA A 407 -24.80 8.12 32.04
C ALA A 407 -26.23 7.55 32.07
N ASP A 408 -26.89 7.51 30.91
CA ASP A 408 -28.23 6.95 30.70
C ASP A 408 -28.23 5.40 30.57
N GLY A 409 -27.07 4.75 30.82
CA GLY A 409 -26.92 3.28 30.77
C GLY A 409 -26.93 2.67 29.37
N GLN A 410 -26.92 3.47 28.30
CA GLN A 410 -26.97 3.02 26.90
C GLN A 410 -25.57 2.59 26.40
N ILE A 411 -24.99 1.55 27.01
CA ILE A 411 -23.61 1.06 26.78
C ILE A 411 -23.29 0.92 25.27
N ALA A 412 -24.21 0.39 24.45
CA ALA A 412 -23.99 0.25 23.01
C ALA A 412 -23.85 1.59 22.28
N ALA A 413 -24.67 2.59 22.61
CA ALA A 413 -24.58 3.93 22.06
C ALA A 413 -23.33 4.67 22.58
N GLY A 414 -22.94 4.45 23.83
CA GLY A 414 -21.67 4.95 24.39
C GLY A 414 -20.44 4.36 23.69
N LEU A 415 -20.42 3.05 23.42
CA LEU A 415 -19.33 2.39 22.68
C LEU A 415 -19.26 2.88 21.22
N VAL A 416 -20.39 3.06 20.55
CA VAL A 416 -20.47 3.76 19.25
C VAL A 416 -19.90 5.17 19.35
N GLY A 417 -20.27 5.90 20.40
CA GLY A 417 -19.76 7.22 20.71
C GLY A 417 -18.23 7.27 20.78
N VAL A 418 -17.60 6.32 21.47
CA VAL A 418 -16.15 6.17 21.56
C VAL A 418 -15.51 5.88 20.19
N VAL A 419 -16.08 4.97 19.39
CA VAL A 419 -15.56 4.65 18.05
C VAL A 419 -15.64 5.87 17.13
N GLY A 420 -16.79 6.56 17.09
CA GLY A 420 -16.94 7.80 16.31
C GLY A 420 -15.99 8.92 16.78
N GLY A 421 -15.81 9.06 18.09
CA GLY A 421 -14.85 10.01 18.68
C GLY A 421 -13.41 9.73 18.28
N PHE A 422 -13.00 8.46 18.26
CA PHE A 422 -11.70 8.05 17.75
C PHE A 422 -11.55 8.34 16.24
N MET A 423 -12.59 8.07 15.44
CA MET A 423 -12.60 8.34 13.99
C MET A 423 -12.59 9.83 13.63
N ILE A 424 -13.07 10.73 14.49
CA ILE A 424 -12.94 12.18 14.34
C ILE A 424 -11.56 12.67 14.84
N LEU A 425 -11.14 12.19 16.02
CA LEU A 425 -9.90 12.60 16.68
C LEU A 425 -8.65 12.22 15.87
N CYS A 426 -8.61 11.03 15.28
CA CYS A 426 -7.47 10.58 14.48
C CYS A 426 -7.12 11.55 13.33
N PRO A 427 -8.00 11.79 12.33
CA PRO A 427 -7.68 12.70 11.23
C PRO A 427 -7.37 14.13 11.68
N LEU A 428 -8.00 14.63 12.76
CA LEU A 428 -7.70 15.94 13.33
C LEU A 428 -6.28 16.01 13.91
N ALA A 429 -5.89 15.02 14.71
CA ALA A 429 -4.53 14.87 15.24
C ALA A 429 -3.51 14.62 14.11
N GLY A 430 -3.92 13.90 13.06
CA GLY A 430 -3.15 13.67 11.84
C GLY A 430 -2.84 14.92 11.06
N ALA A 431 -3.84 15.76 10.80
CA ALA A 431 -3.67 17.06 10.16
C ALA A 431 -2.73 17.96 10.96
N GLY A 432 -2.89 18.02 12.29
CA GLY A 432 -1.99 18.76 13.19
C GLY A 432 -0.54 18.24 13.15
N TYR A 433 -0.35 16.93 13.36
CA TYR A 433 0.97 16.29 13.33
C TYR A 433 1.68 16.46 11.99
N LEU A 434 0.97 16.23 10.88
CA LEU A 434 1.50 16.35 9.54
C LEU A 434 1.86 17.80 9.22
N THR A 435 1.03 18.77 9.60
CA THR A 435 1.32 20.21 9.44
C THR A 435 2.60 20.59 10.19
N VAL A 436 2.74 20.22 11.47
CA VAL A 436 3.95 20.51 12.25
C VAL A 436 5.19 19.81 11.66
N ARG A 437 5.07 18.54 11.24
CA ARG A 437 6.20 17.76 10.68
C ARG A 437 6.60 18.25 9.28
N LEU A 438 5.67 18.69 8.45
CA LEU A 438 5.92 19.30 7.14
C LEU A 438 6.55 20.68 7.30
N THR A 439 5.96 21.58 8.08
CA THR A 439 6.51 22.93 8.34
C THR A 439 7.93 22.84 8.91
N GLY A 440 8.16 21.97 9.91
CA GLY A 440 9.49 21.74 10.45
C GLY A 440 10.48 21.14 9.44
N ARG A 441 10.03 20.31 8.48
CA ARG A 441 10.87 19.81 7.38
C ARG A 441 11.17 20.90 6.35
N LEU A 442 10.19 21.72 5.97
CA LEU A 442 10.35 22.87 5.07
C LEU A 442 11.34 23.88 5.64
N VAL A 443 11.19 24.29 6.91
CA VAL A 443 12.14 25.19 7.59
C VAL A 443 13.56 24.60 7.58
N ARG A 444 13.75 23.33 7.95
CA ARG A 444 15.08 22.66 7.90
C ARG A 444 15.61 22.39 6.48
N ALA A 445 14.76 22.45 5.46
CA ALA A 445 15.19 22.37 4.06
C ALA A 445 15.64 23.74 3.57
N THR A 446 14.84 24.78 3.77
CA THR A 446 15.18 26.17 3.45
C THR A 446 16.45 26.62 4.16
N LEU A 447 16.62 26.31 5.46
CA LEU A 447 17.82 26.70 6.21
C LEU A 447 19.11 26.13 5.58
N ARG A 448 19.13 24.83 5.21
CA ARG A 448 20.28 24.19 4.55
C ARG A 448 20.45 24.62 3.09
N ALA A 449 19.36 24.77 2.34
CA ALA A 449 19.39 25.23 0.95
C ALA A 449 19.76 26.73 0.80
N THR A 450 19.88 27.46 1.91
CA THR A 450 20.26 28.89 1.93
C THR A 450 21.42 29.18 2.88
N GLU A 451 22.10 28.12 3.33
CA GLU A 451 23.37 28.17 4.03
C GLU A 451 24.41 28.84 3.10
N GLY A 452 25.14 29.82 3.62
CA GLY A 452 26.02 30.70 2.83
C GLY A 452 25.35 31.74 1.92
N ASN A 453 24.03 31.69 1.66
CA ASN A 453 23.35 32.62 0.74
C ASN A 453 22.15 33.36 1.38
N LEU A 454 22.46 34.47 2.07
CA LEU A 454 21.48 35.34 2.73
C LEU A 454 20.42 35.92 1.78
N ARG A 455 20.76 36.21 0.51
CA ARG A 455 19.80 36.76 -0.46
C ARG A 455 18.74 35.73 -0.82
N LEU A 456 19.16 34.48 -1.09
CA LEU A 456 18.24 33.38 -1.36
C LEU A 456 17.37 33.07 -0.14
N ARG A 457 17.94 33.13 1.07
CA ARG A 457 17.18 33.00 2.33
C ARG A 457 16.08 34.06 2.45
N PHE A 458 16.40 35.32 2.18
CA PHE A 458 15.43 36.41 2.25
C PHE A 458 14.31 36.25 1.22
N VAL A 459 14.64 35.91 -0.03
CA VAL A 459 13.65 35.69 -1.11
C VAL A 459 12.71 34.54 -0.78
N ILE A 460 13.21 33.39 -0.30
CA ILE A 460 12.35 32.25 0.06
C ILE A 460 11.48 32.59 1.28
N CYS A 461 12.03 33.23 2.31
CA CYS A 461 11.23 33.67 3.47
C CYS A 461 10.15 34.68 3.09
N ALA A 462 10.45 35.65 2.23
CA ALA A 462 9.49 36.64 1.74
C ALA A 462 8.38 35.99 0.89
N GLY A 463 8.73 35.05 0.01
CA GLY A 463 7.76 34.30 -0.80
C GLY A 463 6.83 33.41 0.04
N VAL A 464 7.39 32.72 1.04
CA VAL A 464 6.60 31.91 2.01
C VAL A 464 5.69 32.81 2.86
N LEU A 465 6.18 33.96 3.32
CA LEU A 465 5.38 34.93 4.07
C LEU A 465 4.24 35.50 3.21
N ALA A 466 4.51 35.89 1.96
CA ALA A 466 3.50 36.39 1.03
C ALA A 466 2.43 35.34 0.68
N ALA A 467 2.82 34.07 0.52
CA ALA A 467 1.87 32.98 0.34
C ALA A 467 1.00 32.74 1.61
N ALA A 468 1.62 32.81 2.79
CA ALA A 468 0.91 32.65 4.06
C ALA A 468 -0.04 33.82 4.38
N THR A 469 0.34 35.06 4.07
CA THR A 469 -0.55 36.23 4.24
C THR A 469 -1.67 36.25 3.22
N ALA A 470 -1.42 35.86 1.96
CA ALA A 470 -2.46 35.72 0.95
C ALA A 470 -3.49 34.62 1.32
N LEU A 471 -3.02 33.46 1.81
CA LEU A 471 -3.88 32.38 2.29
C LEU A 471 -4.67 32.79 3.54
N GLY A 472 -4.02 33.45 4.51
CA GLY A 472 -4.68 33.99 5.70
C GLY A 472 -5.72 35.07 5.37
N ALA A 473 -5.45 35.92 4.37
CA ALA A 473 -6.41 36.88 3.86
C ALA A 473 -7.60 36.21 3.15
N ALA A 474 -7.38 35.12 2.41
CA ALA A 474 -8.47 34.33 1.81
C ALA A 474 -9.36 33.65 2.87
N TRP A 475 -8.76 33.17 3.98
CA TRP A 475 -9.49 32.65 5.14
C TRP A 475 -10.33 33.73 5.83
N MET A 476 -9.72 34.87 6.19
CA MET A 476 -10.42 35.96 6.89
C MET A 476 -11.44 36.70 6.01
N GLY A 477 -11.16 36.85 4.71
CA GLY A 477 -12.03 37.53 3.75
C GLY A 477 -13.23 36.71 3.29
N GLY A 478 -13.46 35.51 3.81
CA GLY A 478 -14.60 34.65 3.46
C GLY A 478 -14.58 34.11 2.02
N VAL A 479 -13.41 34.13 1.36
CA VAL A 479 -13.21 33.60 0.00
C VAL A 479 -13.14 32.07 0.03
N THR A 480 -12.65 31.49 1.12
CA THR A 480 -12.70 30.04 1.35
C THR A 480 -14.10 29.58 1.77
N PRO A 481 -14.52 28.34 1.43
CA PRO A 481 -15.85 27.83 1.76
C PRO A 481 -16.18 27.97 3.25
N LYS A 482 -17.32 28.61 3.55
CA LYS A 482 -17.79 28.79 4.92
C LYS A 482 -17.96 27.43 5.63
N PRO A 483 -17.81 27.38 6.97
CA PRO A 483 -18.21 26.22 7.77
C PRO A 483 -19.59 25.73 7.37
N LEU A 484 -19.81 24.41 7.40
CA LEU A 484 -21.16 23.90 7.15
C LEU A 484 -22.08 24.44 8.26
N PRO A 485 -23.27 24.98 7.91
CA PRO A 485 -24.24 25.35 8.93
C PRO A 485 -24.60 24.10 9.74
N PRO A 486 -24.93 24.23 11.04
CA PRO A 486 -25.36 23.10 11.85
C PRO A 486 -26.63 22.52 11.26
N ARG A 487 -26.47 21.42 10.53
CA ARG A 487 -27.53 20.51 10.10
C ARG A 487 -27.58 19.38 11.14
N PRO A 488 -28.75 18.80 11.43
CA PRO A 488 -28.77 17.54 12.15
C PRO A 488 -27.87 16.53 11.41
N PRO A 489 -27.06 15.73 12.13
CA PRO A 489 -26.19 14.75 11.51
C PRO A 489 -26.98 13.82 10.59
N ILE A 490 -26.41 13.56 9.41
CA ILE A 490 -26.97 12.62 8.41
C ILE A 490 -27.15 11.22 9.03
N ILE A 491 -26.36 10.92 10.07
CA ILE A 491 -26.41 9.69 10.86
C ILE A 491 -26.50 10.08 12.34
N PRO A 492 -27.71 10.22 12.92
CA PRO A 492 -27.87 10.68 14.31
C PRO A 492 -27.25 9.77 15.37
N ILE A 493 -27.11 8.49 15.07
CA ILE A 493 -26.53 7.50 15.99
C ILE A 493 -25.01 7.57 16.08
N LEU A 494 -24.33 8.16 15.09
CA LEU A 494 -22.89 8.42 15.20
C LEU A 494 -22.60 9.51 16.24
N GLN A 495 -23.48 10.52 16.40
CA GLN A 495 -23.38 11.57 17.42
C GLN A 495 -24.56 11.47 18.43
N PRO A 496 -24.46 10.62 19.48
CA PRO A 496 -25.52 10.52 20.48
C PRO A 496 -25.86 11.90 21.10
N GLY A 497 -27.10 12.10 21.53
CA GLY A 497 -27.50 13.34 22.23
C GLY A 497 -27.63 14.61 21.37
N VAL A 498 -27.29 14.59 20.08
CA VAL A 498 -27.70 15.67 19.16
C VAL A 498 -29.21 15.54 18.90
N PRO A 499 -30.04 16.57 19.12
CA PRO A 499 -31.47 16.47 18.89
C PRO A 499 -31.79 16.15 17.43
N THR A 500 -32.32 14.95 17.19
CA THR A 500 -32.95 14.65 15.91
C THR A 500 -34.14 15.58 15.74
N LEU A 501 -34.12 16.39 14.68
CA LEU A 501 -35.36 16.73 13.98
C LEU A 501 -35.92 15.42 13.43
N ARG A 502 -36.65 14.69 14.28
CA ARG A 502 -37.59 13.66 13.87
C ARG A 502 -38.43 14.34 12.81
N ALA A 503 -38.32 13.89 11.55
CA ALA A 503 -39.09 14.45 10.45
C ALA A 503 -40.54 14.45 10.92
N ALA A 504 -41.12 15.64 11.09
CA ALA A 504 -42.46 15.76 11.62
C ALA A 504 -43.35 15.01 10.64
N ALA A 505 -43.92 13.89 11.08
CA ALA A 505 -45.02 13.28 10.35
C ALA A 505 -46.06 14.38 10.25
N THR A 506 -46.30 14.88 9.03
CA THR A 506 -47.39 15.79 8.76
C THR A 506 -48.63 15.15 9.35
N PRO A 507 -49.29 15.77 10.34
CA PRO A 507 -50.54 15.22 10.85
C PRO A 507 -51.46 15.05 9.65
N SER A 508 -51.86 13.80 9.40
CA SER A 508 -52.84 13.50 8.36
C SER A 508 -54.11 14.27 8.73
N ALA A 509 -54.42 15.32 7.97
CA ALA A 509 -55.53 16.22 8.25
C ALA A 509 -56.88 15.54 7.93
N SER A 510 -57.25 14.61 8.82
CA SER A 510 -58.50 13.84 8.83
C SER A 510 -58.73 13.36 10.26
N ASP A 511 -59.98 13.39 10.69
CA ASP A 511 -60.50 12.71 11.88
C ASP A 511 -59.87 13.08 13.25
N GLU A 512 -60.19 14.28 13.74
CA GLU A 512 -60.80 14.38 15.07
C GLU A 512 -61.76 15.59 15.14
N ALA A 513 -63.04 15.32 15.40
CA ALA A 513 -64.08 16.35 15.54
C ALA A 513 -64.42 16.54 17.03
N PRO A 514 -64.46 17.79 17.55
CA PRO A 514 -64.85 18.02 18.94
C PRO A 514 -66.32 17.66 19.16
N GLN A 515 -66.60 16.71 20.04
CA GLN A 515 -67.86 16.66 20.76
C GLN A 515 -67.76 17.63 21.93
N ASP A 516 -68.57 18.68 21.92
CA ASP A 516 -68.75 19.57 23.07
C ASP A 516 -70.25 19.71 23.33
N ASP A 517 -70.66 19.39 24.56
CA ASP A 517 -72.06 19.08 24.90
C ASP A 517 -72.61 20.12 25.88
N THR A 518 -73.10 21.25 25.36
CA THR A 518 -73.93 22.18 26.13
C THR A 518 -74.97 22.92 25.28
N ARG A 519 -76.24 22.76 25.67
CA ARG A 519 -77.28 23.80 25.52
C ARG A 519 -77.07 24.85 26.63
N PRO A 520 -77.49 26.13 26.47
CA PRO A 520 -78.89 26.44 26.23
C PRO A 520 -79.19 27.61 25.25
N ASP A 521 -80.49 27.80 25.02
CA ASP A 521 -81.23 29.01 24.62
C ASP A 521 -80.91 29.79 23.33
N SER A 522 -81.93 29.83 22.45
CA SER A 522 -82.14 30.85 21.41
C SER A 522 -82.75 32.12 22.03
N PRO A 523 -82.68 33.31 21.39
CA PRO A 523 -83.65 33.60 20.30
C PRO A 523 -83.21 34.63 19.23
N VAL A 524 -84.06 34.81 18.19
CA VAL A 524 -84.31 36.10 17.47
C VAL A 524 -83.17 36.64 16.56
N LEU A 525 -83.37 37.19 15.33
CA LEU A 525 -84.54 37.54 14.50
C LEU A 525 -84.23 37.37 12.97
N THR A 526 -85.27 37.55 12.14
CA THR A 526 -85.39 37.89 10.69
C THR A 526 -84.24 38.68 10.01
N ASP A 527 -84.09 38.78 8.66
CA ASP A 527 -85.01 38.59 7.51
C ASP A 527 -84.21 38.29 6.17
N PRO A 528 -84.81 38.26 4.94
CA PRO A 528 -84.23 37.55 3.77
C PRO A 528 -83.70 38.41 2.58
N SER A 529 -83.42 37.69 1.47
CA SER A 529 -83.21 38.03 0.04
C SER A 529 -84.02 39.22 -0.54
N PRO A 530 -83.71 39.76 -1.76
CA PRO A 530 -82.96 39.19 -2.90
C PRO A 530 -81.79 40.08 -3.39
N GLU A 531 -81.32 40.23 -4.65
CA GLU A 531 -81.71 39.92 -6.06
C GLU A 531 -80.43 40.04 -6.97
N THR A 532 -80.29 39.74 -8.28
CA THR A 532 -81.14 39.32 -9.43
C THR A 532 -80.26 38.60 -10.51
N SER A 533 -80.89 37.97 -11.52
CA SER A 533 -80.43 37.84 -12.94
C SER A 533 -79.28 36.89 -13.35
N LEU A 534 -79.26 36.29 -14.57
CA LEU A 534 -80.28 36.01 -15.60
C LEU A 534 -79.77 34.91 -16.60
N LEU A 535 -80.71 34.19 -17.23
CA LEU A 535 -80.63 33.39 -18.49
C LEU A 535 -79.68 32.16 -18.66
N SER A 536 -80.31 31.03 -19.03
CA SER A 536 -79.77 29.90 -19.84
C SER A 536 -79.87 30.24 -21.37
N PRO A 537 -79.46 29.39 -22.37
CA PRO A 537 -79.91 27.99 -22.57
C PRO A 537 -78.93 26.98 -23.25
N THR A 538 -79.37 25.71 -23.35
CA THR A 538 -78.92 24.65 -24.28
C THR A 538 -79.97 24.47 -25.41
N PRO A 539 -79.68 23.89 -26.61
CA PRO A 539 -79.80 22.41 -26.80
C PRO A 539 -79.03 21.72 -27.97
N ASP A 540 -78.92 20.39 -27.86
CA ASP A 540 -78.92 19.23 -28.80
C ASP A 540 -78.59 19.22 -30.34
N ALA A 541 -78.01 18.05 -30.73
CA ALA A 541 -78.27 17.16 -31.91
C ALA A 541 -77.56 17.29 -33.31
N SER A 542 -76.67 16.30 -33.60
CA SER A 542 -76.69 15.29 -34.72
C SER A 542 -76.76 15.68 -36.23
N PRO A 543 -76.55 14.76 -37.23
CA PRO A 543 -75.86 13.44 -37.30
C PRO A 543 -74.92 13.19 -38.55
N SER A 544 -74.38 11.96 -38.66
CA SER A 544 -74.08 11.13 -39.88
C SER A 544 -72.91 11.40 -40.88
N ASP A 545 -72.26 10.28 -41.29
CA ASP A 545 -71.51 9.95 -42.54
C ASP A 545 -70.18 10.71 -42.88
N GLU A 546 -69.19 10.21 -43.66
CA GLU A 546 -69.04 8.96 -44.46
C GLU A 546 -67.55 8.47 -44.57
N ALA A 547 -67.28 7.54 -45.51
CA ALA A 547 -66.06 6.75 -45.86
C ALA A 547 -64.66 7.43 -45.90
N GLY A 548 -63.52 6.68 -45.96
CA GLY A 548 -63.28 5.22 -45.90
C GLY A 548 -61.95 4.77 -46.57
N THR A 549 -61.70 3.43 -46.62
CA THR A 549 -60.60 2.69 -47.33
C THR A 549 -59.13 2.95 -46.91
N ALA A 550 -58.14 2.05 -47.02
CA ALA A 550 -58.00 0.56 -47.13
C ALA A 550 -56.46 0.26 -47.07
N SER A 551 -55.87 -0.95 -46.96
CA SER A 551 -56.24 -2.37 -46.73
C SER A 551 -54.95 -3.13 -46.29
N GLY A 552 -54.92 -4.36 -45.79
CA GLY A 552 -56.00 -5.28 -45.39
C GLY A 552 -55.74 -6.77 -45.73
N SER A 553 -55.85 -7.65 -44.72
CA SER A 553 -56.19 -9.10 -44.83
C SER A 553 -55.16 -10.13 -45.38
N PRO A 554 -55.33 -11.47 -45.15
CA PRO A 554 -56.03 -12.16 -44.02
C PRO A 554 -55.38 -13.50 -43.54
N SER A 555 -56.10 -14.19 -42.60
CA SER A 555 -56.20 -15.66 -42.42
C SER A 555 -55.08 -16.47 -41.73
N ALA A 556 -55.35 -17.55 -40.98
CA ALA A 556 -56.59 -18.03 -40.31
C ALA A 556 -56.28 -19.18 -39.28
N GLU A 557 -57.24 -19.48 -38.39
CA GLU A 557 -57.75 -20.81 -37.91
C GLU A 557 -56.84 -22.07 -37.88
N ASP A 558 -56.89 -22.99 -36.89
CA ASP A 558 -57.60 -23.06 -35.58
C ASP A 558 -57.05 -24.21 -34.67
N GLU A 559 -57.61 -24.38 -33.46
CA GLU A 559 -57.82 -25.58 -32.59
C GLU A 559 -56.94 -26.88 -32.68
N THR A 560 -56.67 -27.69 -31.63
CA THR A 560 -56.75 -27.62 -30.14
C THR A 560 -56.11 -28.86 -29.41
N LYS A 561 -55.94 -28.80 -28.06
CA LYS A 561 -56.05 -29.90 -27.03
C LYS A 561 -54.97 -31.03 -27.06
N THR A 562 -54.59 -31.77 -25.98
CA THR A 562 -54.81 -31.67 -24.51
C THR A 562 -53.88 -32.61 -23.67
N ALA A 563 -53.38 -32.12 -22.52
CA ALA A 563 -52.96 -32.81 -21.26
C ALA A 563 -51.82 -33.89 -21.19
N ALA A 564 -51.41 -34.18 -19.94
CA ALA A 564 -50.32 -35.07 -19.45
C ALA A 564 -50.90 -36.37 -18.77
N PRO A 565 -50.18 -37.28 -18.01
CA PRO A 565 -48.98 -37.10 -17.16
C PRO A 565 -47.92 -38.28 -17.13
N THR A 566 -47.10 -38.32 -16.07
CA THR A 566 -45.97 -39.23 -15.69
C THR A 566 -46.41 -40.65 -15.21
N PRO A 567 -45.57 -41.66 -14.75
CA PRO A 567 -44.14 -41.66 -14.27
C PRO A 567 -43.23 -42.94 -14.48
N LYS A 568 -42.04 -42.99 -13.80
CA LYS A 568 -41.25 -44.15 -13.22
C LYS A 568 -40.16 -44.96 -14.02
N LYS A 569 -38.94 -45.00 -13.40
CA LYS A 569 -37.98 -46.15 -13.19
C LYS A 569 -37.28 -46.82 -14.43
N THR A 570 -36.15 -47.57 -14.37
CA THR A 570 -35.25 -48.11 -13.29
C THR A 570 -33.79 -48.43 -13.74
N THR A 571 -32.80 -48.25 -12.85
CA THR A 571 -31.50 -48.98 -12.60
C THR A 571 -30.81 -49.92 -13.63
N SER A 572 -29.46 -49.87 -13.69
CA SER A 572 -28.54 -51.02 -13.41
C SER A 572 -27.02 -50.69 -13.46
N SER A 573 -26.17 -51.60 -12.94
CA SER A 573 -24.67 -51.63 -12.94
C SER A 573 -24.22 -53.08 -12.62
N PRO A 574 -22.93 -53.51 -12.50
CA PRO A 574 -21.65 -52.83 -12.80
C PRO A 574 -20.66 -53.59 -13.79
N PRO A 575 -19.55 -54.32 -13.45
CA PRO A 575 -18.25 -54.20 -14.17
C PRO A 575 -17.59 -55.59 -14.51
N PRO A 576 -16.23 -55.81 -14.52
CA PRO A 576 -15.07 -55.11 -15.13
C PRO A 576 -14.22 -56.01 -16.09
N THR A 577 -13.19 -55.47 -16.76
CA THR A 577 -12.01 -56.27 -17.18
C THR A 577 -10.72 -55.43 -17.26
N ARG A 578 -9.56 -56.08 -17.46
CA ARG A 578 -8.21 -55.56 -17.15
C ARG A 578 -7.20 -55.92 -18.26
N ARG A 579 -6.07 -55.17 -18.29
CA ARG A 579 -4.70 -55.64 -18.62
C ARG A 579 -4.30 -55.74 -20.12
N GLN A 580 -3.42 -54.83 -20.58
CA GLN A 580 -1.97 -55.09 -20.83
C GLN A 580 -1.27 -53.98 -21.64
N SER A 581 0.02 -53.77 -21.37
CA SER A 581 0.97 -53.05 -22.21
C SER A 581 1.68 -54.04 -23.15
N PRO A 582 2.36 -53.58 -24.23
CA PRO A 582 3.83 -53.58 -24.14
C PRO A 582 4.54 -52.43 -24.89
N THR A 583 5.83 -52.29 -24.61
CA THR A 583 6.87 -51.67 -25.47
C THR A 583 7.84 -52.79 -25.86
N PRO A 584 8.61 -52.70 -26.97
CA PRO A 584 10.02 -52.27 -26.79
C PRO A 584 10.70 -51.59 -28.01
N SER A 585 11.89 -51.01 -27.74
CA SER A 585 13.10 -50.94 -28.60
C SER A 585 13.07 -50.42 -30.04
N GLY A 586 14.10 -49.64 -30.40
CA GLY A 586 14.58 -49.45 -31.78
C GLY A 586 16.12 -49.48 -31.84
N PRO A 587 16.73 -49.34 -33.03
CA PRO A 587 18.14 -48.95 -33.15
C PRO A 587 18.41 -47.83 -34.19
N SER A 588 19.62 -47.25 -34.12
CA SER A 588 20.21 -46.29 -35.10
C SER A 588 21.22 -47.02 -36.03
N PRO A 589 22.10 -46.37 -36.84
CA PRO A 589 22.13 -45.01 -37.42
C PRO A 589 22.48 -44.98 -38.95
N SER A 590 22.61 -43.79 -39.59
CA SER A 590 23.81 -43.34 -40.37
C SER A 590 23.57 -42.47 -41.64
N ALA A 591 24.57 -41.62 -41.93
CA ALA A 591 25.01 -41.01 -43.22
C ALA A 591 24.10 -40.09 -44.07
N GLY A 592 24.69 -39.00 -44.60
CA GLY A 592 24.08 -38.12 -45.62
C GLY A 592 24.57 -36.66 -45.63
N THR A 593 25.76 -36.38 -46.20
CA THR A 593 26.32 -35.01 -46.37
C THR A 593 25.82 -34.34 -47.66
N PRO A 594 25.92 -33.00 -47.81
CA PRO A 594 27.05 -32.47 -48.59
C PRO A 594 27.66 -31.16 -48.03
N SER A 595 28.77 -30.72 -48.64
CA SER A 595 29.69 -29.69 -48.14
C SER A 595 29.85 -28.49 -49.07
N THR A 596 29.98 -27.27 -48.54
CA THR A 596 30.62 -26.12 -49.23
C THR A 596 31.32 -25.16 -48.28
N SER A 597 32.63 -24.96 -48.48
CA SER A 597 33.51 -23.90 -47.94
C SER A 597 34.90 -24.07 -48.59
N PRO A 598 35.82 -23.07 -48.57
CA PRO A 598 35.74 -21.76 -47.91
C PRO A 598 35.88 -20.56 -48.88
N SER A 599 35.82 -19.35 -48.34
CA SER A 599 36.45 -18.16 -48.95
C SER A 599 36.90 -17.18 -47.85
N ALA A 600 38.01 -16.48 -48.06
CA ALA A 600 38.67 -15.67 -47.02
C ALA A 600 38.14 -14.22 -46.94
N PRO A 601 38.23 -13.54 -45.77
CA PRO A 601 37.85 -12.14 -45.63
C PRO A 601 38.94 -11.19 -46.17
N PRO A 602 38.58 -10.04 -46.79
CA PRO A 602 39.54 -9.02 -47.19
C PRO A 602 39.97 -8.13 -46.00
N SER A 603 41.15 -7.53 -46.11
CA SER A 603 41.75 -6.61 -45.13
C SER A 603 41.54 -5.13 -45.47
N THR A 604 41.93 -4.24 -44.54
CA THR A 604 42.06 -2.76 -44.67
C THR A 604 40.77 -1.97 -44.97
N ASN A 605 40.28 -1.13 -44.07
CA ASN A 605 40.91 0.17 -43.75
C ASN A 605 40.62 0.67 -42.30
N PRO A 606 41.36 1.69 -41.80
CA PRO A 606 41.28 2.10 -40.39
C PRO A 606 40.07 2.99 -40.07
N SER A 607 39.57 2.87 -38.84
CA SER A 607 38.58 3.78 -38.25
C SER A 607 39.28 4.91 -37.46
N PRO A 608 38.68 6.11 -37.34
CA PRO A 608 39.30 7.26 -36.68
C PRO A 608 39.44 7.07 -35.15
N PRO A 609 40.34 7.83 -34.49
CA PRO A 609 40.55 7.76 -33.05
C PRO A 609 39.30 8.19 -32.25
N LEU A 610 39.09 7.51 -31.12
CA LEU A 610 38.06 7.86 -30.14
C LEU A 610 38.40 9.18 -29.41
N PRO A 611 37.41 9.99 -29.03
CA PRO A 611 37.64 11.19 -28.24
C PRO A 611 38.04 10.84 -26.80
N THR A 612 39.03 11.55 -26.27
CA THR A 612 39.49 11.41 -24.89
C THR A 612 38.49 12.05 -23.92
N GLU A 613 37.72 11.24 -23.17
CA GLU A 613 36.94 11.75 -22.04
C GLU A 613 37.88 12.09 -20.86
N SER A 614 38.07 13.38 -20.61
CA SER A 614 38.76 13.89 -19.43
C SER A 614 37.84 13.81 -18.20
N PHE A 615 38.27 13.10 -17.16
CA PHE A 615 37.60 13.12 -15.86
C PHE A 615 37.65 14.53 -15.23
N PRO A 616 36.54 15.08 -14.71
CA PRO A 616 36.54 16.33 -13.96
C PRO A 616 37.05 16.15 -12.52
N ASP A 617 37.57 17.24 -11.93
CA ASP A 617 38.16 17.27 -10.58
C ASP A 617 37.20 16.82 -9.46
N PRO A 618 37.70 16.17 -8.38
CA PRO A 618 36.89 15.63 -7.30
C PRO A 618 36.44 16.68 -6.26
N SER A 619 36.57 17.98 -6.54
CA SER A 619 36.36 19.08 -5.58
C SER A 619 34.89 19.50 -5.39
N THR A 620 33.92 18.82 -6.01
CA THR A 620 32.48 19.15 -5.90
C THR A 620 31.56 17.92 -5.86
N TRP A 621 31.47 17.26 -4.69
CA TRP A 621 30.42 16.28 -4.34
C TRP A 621 30.00 16.39 -2.87
#